data_AF-A0A174GPE0-F1
#
_entry.id   AF-A0A174GPE0-F1
#
_cell.length_a   1.000
_cell.length_b   1.000
_cell.length_c   1.000
_cell.angle_alpha   90.00
_cell.angle_beta   90.00
_cell.angle_gamma   90.00
#
_symmetry.space_group_name_H-M   'P 1'
#
loop_
_entity.id
_entity.type
_entity.pdbx_description
1 polymer ?
#
loop_
_entity_poly.entity_id
_entity_poly.type
_entity_poly.pdbx_seq_one_letter_code
_entity_poly.pdbx_strand_id
1 'polypeptide(L)'
;MASEIMLYYSLQIWCSDNTDAIDRLKIQYGTSFGYPISAMGSHVSVCPNHQSGRITPFETRGIVASAGTFGYELDLMKMSEEEKKIAREQILKYKEMEHLVQTGDYYRLVNPFKNNNHVLWQFVSKDKKETIVCGVRLHSEANPHVYLFYPQGLDADMKYEDIATGKVYTGAALMKAGLPLPLTTGDYQSIKFTFRAVEK
;
A
#
# COMPACT_ATOMS: atom_id res chain seq x y z
N MET A 1 24.87 -4.46 -4.07
CA MET A 1 26.21 -3.86 -3.91
C MET A 1 26.26 -2.34 -4.12
N ALA A 2 25.97 -1.77 -5.30
CA ALA A 2 26.07 -0.30 -5.46
C ALA A 2 25.10 0.51 -4.57
N SER A 3 23.85 0.05 -4.42
CA SER A 3 22.82 0.72 -3.62
C SER A 3 22.96 0.55 -2.10
N GLU A 4 23.56 -0.54 -1.61
CA GLU A 4 23.80 -0.74 -0.17
C GLU A 4 24.79 0.29 0.39
N ILE A 5 25.80 0.65 -0.42
CA ILE A 5 26.76 1.70 -0.07
C ILE A 5 26.08 3.07 -0.07
N MET A 6 25.15 3.31 -1.00
CA MET A 6 24.44 4.60 -1.08
C MET A 6 23.53 4.86 0.12
N LEU A 7 22.90 3.82 0.70
CA LEU A 7 22.04 3.99 1.87
C LEU A 7 22.79 4.39 3.15
N TYR A 8 24.11 4.21 3.19
CA TYR A 8 24.94 4.77 4.25
C TYR A 8 24.96 6.32 4.20
N TYR A 9 24.88 6.91 3.01
CA TYR A 9 24.97 8.36 2.79
C TYR A 9 23.61 9.03 2.56
N SER A 10 22.61 8.28 2.06
CA SER A 10 21.30 8.80 1.69
C SER A 10 20.24 7.85 2.19
N LEU A 11 19.40 8.30 3.12
CA LEU A 11 18.39 7.45 3.77
C LEU A 11 17.29 6.96 2.82
N GLN A 12 17.17 7.56 1.65
CA GLN A 12 16.25 7.16 0.59
C GLN A 12 16.88 7.34 -0.79
N ILE A 13 16.42 6.53 -1.75
CA ILE A 13 16.87 6.53 -3.14
C ILE A 13 15.63 6.56 -4.03
N TRP A 14 15.67 7.32 -5.12
CA TRP A 14 14.64 7.28 -6.14
C TRP A 14 14.54 5.88 -6.75
N CYS A 15 13.44 5.18 -6.47
CA CYS A 15 13.36 3.73 -6.72
C CYS A 15 13.27 3.39 -8.22
N SER A 16 12.59 4.23 -9.00
CA SER A 16 12.49 4.10 -10.46
C SER A 16 11.86 5.35 -11.07
N ASP A 17 12.33 5.72 -12.27
CA ASP A 17 11.67 6.71 -13.14
C ASP A 17 10.31 6.24 -13.66
N ASN A 18 10.06 4.93 -13.64
CA ASN A 18 8.72 4.43 -13.89
C ASN A 18 7.83 4.74 -12.68
N THR A 19 6.88 5.65 -12.89
CA THR A 19 5.89 6.08 -11.88
C THR A 19 4.49 5.57 -12.20
N ASP A 20 4.33 4.65 -13.15
CA ASP A 20 3.07 3.95 -13.36
C ASP A 20 2.74 3.13 -12.11
N ALA A 21 1.54 3.33 -11.56
CA ALA A 21 1.14 2.69 -10.32
C ALA A 21 1.17 1.15 -10.41
N ILE A 22 0.87 0.58 -11.59
CA ILE A 22 0.79 -0.87 -11.76
C ILE A 22 2.18 -1.48 -11.94
N ASP A 23 3.05 -0.87 -12.74
CA ASP A 23 4.43 -1.32 -12.88
C ASP A 23 5.20 -1.17 -11.55
N ARG A 24 4.93 -0.09 -10.81
CA ARG A 24 5.49 0.15 -9.46
C ARG A 24 5.19 -0.97 -8.47
N LEU A 25 4.08 -1.69 -8.60
CA LEU A 25 3.78 -2.84 -7.74
C LEU A 25 4.86 -3.92 -7.82
N LYS A 26 5.31 -4.25 -9.04
CA LYS A 26 6.38 -5.25 -9.25
C LYS A 26 7.74 -4.73 -8.82
N ILE A 27 8.03 -3.47 -9.14
CA ILE A 27 9.29 -2.80 -8.78
C ILE A 27 9.43 -2.76 -7.26
N GLN A 28 8.48 -2.17 -6.55
CA GLN A 28 8.50 -2.04 -5.09
C GLN A 28 8.48 -3.41 -4.40
N TYR A 29 7.71 -4.38 -4.92
CA TYR A 29 7.75 -5.76 -4.43
C TYR A 29 9.17 -6.34 -4.53
N GLY A 30 9.83 -6.24 -5.69
CA GLY A 30 11.19 -6.74 -5.89
C GLY A 30 12.22 -6.03 -4.99
N THR A 31 12.17 -4.70 -4.94
CA THR A 31 13.08 -3.88 -4.12
C THR A 31 12.94 -4.23 -2.62
N SER A 32 11.73 -4.56 -2.15
CA SER A 32 11.48 -4.90 -0.74
C SER A 32 12.15 -6.19 -0.24
N PHE A 33 12.74 -7.00 -1.11
CA PHE A 33 13.54 -8.17 -0.69
C PHE A 33 14.89 -7.78 -0.11
N GLY A 34 15.49 -6.68 -0.59
CA GLY A 34 16.82 -6.24 -0.17
C GLY A 34 16.85 -4.92 0.60
N TYR A 35 15.78 -4.11 0.51
CA TYR A 35 15.76 -2.76 1.06
C TYR A 35 14.48 -2.48 1.85
N PRO A 36 14.55 -1.69 2.94
CA PRO A 36 13.36 -1.26 3.67
C PRO A 36 12.51 -0.32 2.83
N ILE A 37 11.20 -0.28 3.10
CA ILE A 37 10.26 0.55 2.34
C ILE A 37 10.57 2.04 2.49
N SER A 38 11.04 2.48 3.66
CA SER A 38 11.46 3.85 3.93
C SER A 38 12.54 4.37 2.99
N ALA A 39 13.35 3.47 2.40
CA ALA A 39 14.39 3.85 1.46
C ALA A 39 13.89 4.05 0.02
N MET A 40 12.62 3.77 -0.28
CA MET A 40 12.09 3.76 -1.64
C MET A 40 11.38 5.06 -1.99
N GLY A 41 12.02 5.92 -2.77
CA GLY A 41 11.38 7.09 -3.37
C GLY A 41 10.20 6.68 -4.27
N SER A 42 9.00 7.16 -3.96
CA SER A 42 7.78 6.84 -4.71
C SER A 42 6.80 8.00 -4.72
N HIS A 43 6.48 8.51 -5.90
CA HIS A 43 5.64 9.70 -6.08
C HIS A 43 4.36 9.38 -6.85
N VAL A 44 3.30 10.11 -6.50
CA VAL A 44 2.09 10.22 -7.32
C VAL A 44 2.41 11.11 -8.52
N SER A 45 2.29 10.57 -9.73
CA SER A 45 2.52 11.29 -10.97
C SER A 45 1.26 11.46 -11.82
N VAL A 46 1.40 12.17 -12.93
CA VAL A 46 0.33 12.45 -13.90
C VAL A 46 -0.24 11.18 -14.55
N CYS A 47 -1.50 11.26 -14.99
CA CYS A 47 -2.22 10.19 -15.68
C CYS A 47 -2.92 10.77 -16.93
N PRO A 48 -2.82 10.15 -18.13
CA PRO A 48 -2.11 8.91 -18.43
C PRO A 48 -0.61 8.97 -18.11
N ASN A 49 -0.05 7.86 -17.64
CA ASN A 49 1.35 7.82 -17.21
C ASN A 49 2.30 8.13 -18.38
N HIS A 50 3.33 8.95 -18.15
CA HIS A 50 4.26 9.38 -19.21
C HIS A 50 5.11 8.24 -19.79
N GLN A 51 5.44 7.22 -19.00
CA GLN A 51 6.34 6.14 -19.43
C GLN A 51 5.58 5.02 -20.18
N SER A 52 4.36 4.71 -19.75
CA SER A 52 3.59 3.55 -20.23
C SER A 52 2.29 3.90 -20.95
N GLY A 53 1.78 5.14 -20.80
CA GLY A 53 0.45 5.54 -21.29
C GLY A 53 -0.72 4.96 -20.49
N ARG A 54 -0.48 4.21 -19.41
CA ARG A 54 -1.55 3.58 -18.62
C ARG A 54 -2.39 4.64 -17.88
N ILE A 55 -3.69 4.39 -17.80
CA ILE A 55 -4.64 5.18 -17.01
C ILE A 55 -4.89 4.47 -15.68
N THR A 56 -4.72 5.17 -14.56
CA THR A 56 -4.94 4.63 -13.22
C THR A 56 -5.66 5.65 -12.32
N PRO A 57 -6.59 5.21 -11.45
CA PRO A 57 -7.26 6.09 -10.48
C PRO A 57 -6.26 6.88 -9.63
N PHE A 58 -6.63 8.09 -9.23
CA PHE A 58 -5.73 8.97 -8.47
C PHE A 58 -5.47 8.41 -7.05
N GLU A 59 -6.49 7.80 -6.45
CA GLU A 59 -6.43 7.08 -5.18
C GLU A 59 -5.45 5.91 -5.22
N THR A 60 -5.43 5.18 -6.34
CA THR A 60 -4.52 4.03 -6.53
C THR A 60 -3.08 4.48 -6.66
N ARG A 61 -2.82 5.56 -7.39
CA ARG A 61 -1.48 6.18 -7.44
C ARG A 61 -1.02 6.57 -6.03
N GLY A 62 -1.90 7.16 -5.22
CA GLY A 62 -1.63 7.50 -3.82
C GLY A 62 -1.28 6.29 -2.95
N ILE A 63 -2.07 5.22 -3.02
CA ILE A 63 -1.85 3.99 -2.23
C ILE A 63 -0.56 3.26 -2.63
N VAL A 64 -0.21 3.24 -3.92
CA VAL A 64 1.06 2.64 -4.35
C VAL A 64 2.26 3.50 -3.93
N ALA A 65 2.15 4.83 -4.04
CA ALA A 65 3.19 5.75 -3.60
C ALA A 65 3.41 5.70 -2.07
N SER A 66 2.38 5.37 -1.28
CA SER A 66 2.52 5.24 0.18
C SER A 66 3.34 4.02 0.61
N ALA A 67 3.65 3.09 -0.31
CA ALA A 67 4.62 2.02 -0.10
C ALA A 67 6.03 2.47 -0.50
N GLY A 68 6.46 3.58 0.10
CA GLY A 68 7.70 4.29 -0.15
C GLY A 68 7.70 5.59 0.63
N THR A 69 8.56 6.54 0.27
CA THR A 69 8.68 7.84 0.96
C THR A 69 7.48 8.76 0.75
N PHE A 70 6.59 8.42 -0.20
CA PHE A 70 5.51 9.27 -0.70
C PHE A 70 5.99 10.61 -1.28
N GLY A 71 5.14 11.26 -2.08
CA GLY A 71 5.43 12.54 -2.72
C GLY A 71 4.59 12.75 -3.97
N TYR A 72 4.74 13.91 -4.61
CA TYR A 72 4.02 14.25 -5.83
C TYR A 72 5.00 14.73 -6.90
N GLU A 73 4.79 14.29 -8.12
CA GLU A 73 5.58 14.64 -9.30
C GLU A 73 4.65 14.91 -10.49
N LEU A 74 3.90 16.01 -10.36
CA LEU A 74 2.95 16.48 -11.35
C LEU A 74 2.74 18.00 -11.20
N ASP A 75 2.19 18.62 -12.24
CA ASP A 75 1.90 20.06 -12.24
C ASP A 75 0.64 20.37 -11.42
N LEU A 76 0.83 20.86 -10.19
CA LEU A 76 -0.25 21.18 -9.25
C LEU A 76 -1.23 22.24 -9.79
N MET A 77 -0.78 23.10 -10.72
CA MET A 77 -1.63 24.14 -11.30
C MET A 77 -2.65 23.58 -12.28
N LYS A 78 -2.41 22.36 -12.79
CA LYS A 78 -3.30 21.67 -13.73
C LYS A 78 -4.27 20.70 -13.05
N MET A 79 -4.13 20.49 -11.74
CA MET A 79 -5.05 19.65 -10.99
C MET A 79 -6.42 20.30 -10.84
N SER A 80 -7.46 19.51 -11.06
CA SER A 80 -8.82 19.86 -10.68
C SER A 80 -8.94 20.07 -9.16
N GLU A 81 -9.98 20.78 -8.72
CA GLU A 81 -10.23 20.98 -7.29
C GLU A 81 -10.53 19.66 -6.55
N GLU A 82 -11.15 18.70 -7.24
CA GLU A 82 -11.38 17.37 -6.68
C GLU A 82 -10.06 16.59 -6.50
N GLU A 83 -9.17 16.60 -7.49
CA GLU A 83 -7.85 15.99 -7.33
C GLU A 83 -7.04 16.65 -6.22
N LYS A 84 -7.10 17.99 -6.09
CA LYS A 84 -6.45 18.70 -4.98
C LYS A 84 -7.02 18.29 -3.63
N LYS A 85 -8.34 18.10 -3.53
CA LYS A 85 -8.99 17.59 -2.31
C LYS A 85 -8.50 16.18 -1.99
N ILE A 86 -8.51 15.27 -2.95
CA ILE A 86 -8.01 13.91 -2.78
C ILE A 86 -6.53 13.93 -2.37
N ALA A 87 -5.70 14.79 -2.97
CA ALA A 87 -4.28 14.91 -2.63
C ALA A 87 -4.07 15.36 -1.17
N ARG A 88 -4.88 16.31 -0.68
CA ARG A 88 -4.85 16.71 0.74
C ARG A 88 -5.19 15.53 1.64
N GLU A 89 -6.23 14.77 1.31
CA GLU A 89 -6.60 13.57 2.08
C GLU A 89 -5.51 12.49 2.05
N GLN A 90 -4.87 12.26 0.90
CA GLN A 90 -3.76 11.33 0.77
C GLN A 90 -2.58 11.73 1.65
N ILE A 91 -2.24 13.02 1.69
CA ILE A 91 -1.17 13.54 2.56
C ILE A 91 -1.49 13.26 4.04
N LEU A 92 -2.72 13.55 4.47
CA LEU A 92 -3.13 13.30 5.85
C LEU A 92 -3.08 11.80 6.20
N LYS A 93 -3.65 10.96 5.32
CA LYS A 93 -3.65 9.50 5.48
C LYS A 93 -2.23 8.91 5.46
N TYR A 94 -1.30 9.50 4.71
CA TYR A 94 0.11 9.09 4.72
C TYR A 94 0.78 9.46 6.04
N LYS A 95 0.60 10.68 6.53
CA LYS A 95 1.14 11.12 7.84
C LYS A 95 0.68 10.24 9.00
N GLU A 96 -0.56 9.77 8.96
CA GLU A 96 -1.10 8.83 9.95
C GLU A 96 -0.40 7.47 9.96
N MET A 97 0.18 7.04 8.84
CA MET A 97 0.85 5.73 8.70
C MET A 97 2.37 5.83 8.53
N GLU A 98 2.91 7.04 8.49
CA GLU A 98 4.33 7.30 8.18
C GLU A 98 5.26 6.56 9.14
N HIS A 99 4.93 6.48 10.44
CA HIS A 99 5.73 5.73 11.41
C HIS A 99 5.82 4.24 11.08
N LEU A 100 4.74 3.64 10.55
CA LEU A 100 4.71 2.25 10.11
C LEU A 100 5.54 2.05 8.84
N VAL A 101 5.53 3.01 7.92
CA VAL A 101 6.35 2.95 6.70
C VAL A 101 7.84 3.09 7.04
N GLN A 102 8.17 3.98 7.99
CA GLN A 102 9.53 4.26 8.42
C GLN A 102 10.14 3.13 9.24
N THR A 103 9.37 2.53 10.15
CA THR A 103 9.91 1.64 11.18
C THR A 103 9.14 0.33 11.37
N GLY A 104 7.95 0.18 10.78
CA GLY A 104 7.12 -1.01 10.93
C GLY A 104 7.68 -2.24 10.21
N ASP A 105 7.20 -3.41 10.62
CA ASP A 105 7.48 -4.67 9.92
C ASP A 105 6.65 -4.75 8.64
N TYR A 106 7.32 -4.96 7.52
CA TYR A 106 6.70 -5.04 6.20
C TYR A 106 6.48 -6.50 5.77
N TYR A 107 5.25 -6.83 5.39
CA TYR A 107 4.87 -8.15 4.92
C TYR A 107 4.34 -8.06 3.49
N ARG A 108 4.94 -8.85 2.59
CA ARG A 108 4.41 -9.12 1.25
C ARG A 108 3.32 -10.18 1.37
N LEU A 109 2.06 -9.80 1.17
CA LEU A 109 0.94 -10.74 1.30
C LEU A 109 0.65 -11.47 -0.01
N VAL A 110 0.77 -10.78 -1.15
CA VAL A 110 0.49 -11.35 -2.48
C VAL A 110 1.61 -11.02 -3.45
N ASN A 111 2.06 -12.03 -4.18
CA ASN A 111 3.15 -11.94 -5.15
C ASN A 111 2.63 -11.48 -6.54
N PRO A 112 3.01 -10.28 -7.03
CA PRO A 112 2.55 -9.74 -8.31
C PRO A 112 3.13 -10.46 -9.55
N PHE A 113 4.08 -11.38 -9.37
CA PHE A 113 4.63 -12.23 -10.44
C PHE A 113 3.91 -13.57 -10.56
N LYS A 114 3.06 -13.93 -9.59
CA LYS A 114 2.28 -15.19 -9.59
C LYS A 114 0.77 -14.93 -9.58
N ASN A 115 0.33 -13.75 -9.15
CA ASN A 115 -1.07 -13.37 -9.06
C ASN A 115 -1.29 -12.14 -9.97
N ASN A 116 -2.27 -12.25 -10.87
CA ASN A 116 -2.61 -11.19 -11.82
C ASN A 116 -3.89 -10.43 -11.43
N ASN A 117 -4.54 -10.77 -10.32
CA ASN A 117 -5.84 -10.21 -9.94
C ASN A 117 -5.71 -9.11 -8.88
N HIS A 118 -4.77 -9.27 -7.95
CA HIS A 118 -4.53 -8.30 -6.89
C HIS A 118 -3.11 -8.40 -6.34
N VAL A 119 -2.63 -7.31 -5.76
CA VAL A 119 -1.34 -7.22 -5.08
C VAL A 119 -1.57 -6.56 -3.73
N LEU A 120 -1.12 -7.21 -2.66
CA LEU A 120 -1.35 -6.78 -1.28
C LEU A 120 -0.04 -6.82 -0.49
N TRP A 121 0.11 -5.86 0.40
CA TRP A 121 1.18 -5.78 1.37
C TRP A 121 0.66 -5.19 2.68
N GLN A 122 1.45 -5.31 3.72
CA GLN A 122 1.05 -4.91 5.06
C GLN A 122 2.21 -4.30 5.82
N PHE A 123 1.90 -3.31 6.66
CA PHE A 123 2.78 -2.82 7.70
C PHE A 123 2.21 -3.18 9.07
N VAL A 124 3.08 -3.56 10.01
CA VAL A 124 2.72 -3.86 11.40
C VAL A 124 3.63 -3.06 12.32
N SER A 125 3.08 -2.40 13.33
CA SER A 125 3.86 -1.71 14.35
C SER A 125 4.71 -2.72 15.15
N LYS A 126 5.83 -2.27 15.72
CA LYS A 126 6.75 -3.15 16.47
C LYS A 126 6.12 -3.77 17.72
N ASP A 127 5.19 -3.06 18.34
CA ASP A 127 4.39 -3.55 19.47
C ASP A 127 3.16 -4.36 19.04
N LYS A 128 2.99 -4.58 17.73
CA LYS A 128 1.87 -5.28 17.10
C LYS A 128 0.50 -4.66 17.39
N LYS A 129 0.42 -3.43 17.88
CA LYS A 129 -0.85 -2.76 18.21
C LYS A 129 -1.52 -2.09 17.03
N GLU A 130 -0.82 -1.85 15.93
CA GLU A 130 -1.40 -1.22 14.74
C GLU A 130 -0.94 -1.96 13.49
N THR A 131 -1.85 -2.16 12.56
CA THR A 131 -1.49 -2.68 11.24
C THR A 131 -2.32 -2.04 10.14
N ILE A 132 -1.68 -1.82 8.99
CA ILE A 132 -2.33 -1.32 7.79
C ILE A 132 -2.02 -2.28 6.65
N VAL A 133 -3.07 -2.81 6.05
CA VAL A 133 -3.00 -3.61 4.82
C VAL A 133 -3.34 -2.70 3.66
N CYS A 134 -2.45 -2.61 2.68
CA CYS A 134 -2.64 -1.85 1.46
C CYS A 134 -2.59 -2.78 0.25
N GLY A 135 -3.18 -2.35 -0.85
CA GLY A 135 -3.10 -3.11 -2.09
C GLY A 135 -3.84 -2.49 -3.25
N VAL A 136 -3.82 -3.22 -4.36
CA VAL A 136 -4.48 -2.85 -5.60
C VAL A 136 -5.11 -4.10 -6.21
N ARG A 137 -6.39 -4.02 -6.57
CA ARG A 137 -7.05 -4.96 -7.47
C ARG A 137 -6.72 -4.56 -8.91
N LEU A 138 -6.11 -5.45 -9.66
CA LEU A 138 -5.59 -5.18 -11.01
C LEU A 138 -6.70 -5.18 -12.06
N HIS A 139 -7.63 -6.13 -11.95
CA HIS A 139 -8.69 -6.32 -12.93
C HIS A 139 -10.06 -6.44 -12.25
N SER A 140 -11.06 -5.82 -12.87
CA SER A 140 -12.46 -6.04 -12.56
C SER A 140 -12.99 -7.18 -13.41
N GLU A 141 -13.64 -8.15 -12.77
CA GLU A 141 -14.30 -9.27 -13.44
C GLU A 141 -15.77 -9.29 -13.05
N ALA A 142 -16.65 -9.69 -13.98
CA ALA A 142 -18.05 -9.93 -13.68
C ALA A 142 -18.17 -11.21 -12.84
N ASN A 143 -18.96 -11.16 -11.76
CA ASN A 143 -19.13 -12.26 -10.81
C ASN A 143 -17.79 -12.85 -10.31
N PRO A 144 -16.92 -12.03 -9.70
CA PRO A 144 -15.60 -12.46 -9.30
C PRO A 144 -15.68 -13.45 -8.13
N HIS A 145 -14.69 -14.32 -8.03
CA HIS A 145 -14.51 -15.14 -6.82
C HIS A 145 -14.27 -14.27 -5.59
N VAL A 146 -14.74 -14.73 -4.43
CA VAL A 146 -14.40 -14.12 -3.15
C VAL A 146 -12.95 -14.45 -2.83
N TYR A 147 -12.11 -13.41 -2.73
CA TYR A 147 -10.72 -13.54 -2.35
C TYR A 147 -10.56 -13.16 -0.88
N LEU A 148 -9.97 -14.07 -0.09
CA LEU A 148 -9.58 -13.79 1.28
C LEU A 148 -8.11 -13.37 1.31
N PHE A 149 -7.80 -12.36 2.11
CA PHE A 149 -6.41 -12.05 2.47
C PHE A 149 -6.18 -12.38 3.94
N TYR A 150 -4.93 -12.73 4.24
CA TYR A 150 -4.52 -13.19 5.56
C TYR A 150 -3.41 -12.28 6.07
N PRO A 151 -3.74 -11.27 6.92
CA PRO A 151 -2.74 -10.50 7.65
C PRO A 151 -1.68 -11.40 8.29
N GLN A 152 -0.47 -10.88 8.44
CA GLN A 152 0.67 -11.55 9.05
C GLN A 152 1.25 -10.68 10.17
N GLY A 153 2.07 -11.29 11.03
CA GLY A 153 2.85 -10.56 12.03
C GLY A 153 2.08 -10.05 13.25
N LEU A 154 0.78 -10.38 13.37
CA LEU A 154 -0.06 -9.94 14.49
C LEU A 154 0.18 -10.79 15.75
N ASP A 155 -0.26 -10.28 16.89
CA ASP A 155 -0.34 -11.06 18.13
C ASP A 155 -1.63 -11.89 18.11
N ALA A 156 -1.51 -13.21 18.28
CA ALA A 156 -2.62 -14.14 18.16
C ALA A 156 -3.71 -13.91 19.22
N ASP A 157 -3.31 -13.46 20.42
CA ASP A 157 -4.18 -13.32 21.59
C ASP A 157 -4.79 -11.91 21.73
N MET A 158 -4.22 -10.92 21.02
CA MET A 158 -4.77 -9.58 20.95
C MET A 158 -6.05 -9.51 20.11
N LYS A 159 -6.89 -8.53 20.43
CA LYS A 159 -8.07 -8.16 19.66
C LYS A 159 -7.79 -6.90 18.87
N TYR A 160 -8.22 -6.87 17.62
CA TYR A 160 -8.00 -5.81 16.67
C TYR A 160 -9.34 -5.32 16.13
N GLU A 161 -9.59 -4.02 16.25
CA GLU A 161 -10.71 -3.33 15.65
C GLU A 161 -10.36 -2.88 14.23
N ASP A 162 -11.20 -3.22 13.26
CA ASP A 162 -11.19 -2.62 11.93
C ASP A 162 -11.78 -1.20 12.01
N ILE A 163 -10.94 -0.20 11.81
CA ILE A 163 -11.31 1.22 11.95
C ILE A 163 -12.43 1.62 10.98
N ALA A 164 -12.57 0.93 9.84
CA ALA A 164 -13.61 1.25 8.87
C ALA A 164 -14.99 0.71 9.28
N THR A 165 -15.03 -0.44 9.97
CA THR A 165 -16.31 -1.15 10.26
C THR A 165 -16.65 -1.23 11.74
N GLY A 166 -15.73 -0.90 12.64
CA GLY A 166 -15.86 -1.07 14.09
C GLY A 166 -15.87 -2.53 14.56
N LYS A 167 -15.66 -3.49 13.65
CA LYS A 167 -15.67 -4.92 13.98
C LYS A 167 -14.37 -5.33 14.62
N VAL A 168 -14.47 -6.15 15.67
CA VAL A 168 -13.31 -6.64 16.43
C VAL A 168 -13.05 -8.10 16.11
N TYR A 169 -11.79 -8.40 15.78
CA TYR A 169 -11.30 -9.74 15.45
C TYR A 169 -10.13 -10.11 16.36
N THR A 170 -9.93 -11.39 16.65
CA THR A 170 -8.66 -11.81 17.27
C THR A 170 -7.56 -11.82 16.22
N GLY A 171 -6.32 -11.56 16.61
CA GLY A 171 -5.18 -11.66 15.68
C GLY A 171 -5.06 -13.07 15.09
N ALA A 172 -5.37 -14.11 15.87
CA ALA A 172 -5.45 -15.48 15.35
C ALA A 172 -6.49 -15.65 14.23
N ALA A 173 -7.68 -15.04 14.37
CA ALA A 173 -8.73 -15.10 13.35
C ALA A 173 -8.29 -14.35 12.08
N LEU A 174 -7.72 -13.16 12.21
CA LEU A 174 -7.19 -12.40 11.07
C LEU A 174 -6.13 -13.23 10.31
N MET A 175 -5.16 -13.81 11.01
CA MET A 175 -4.07 -14.54 10.36
C MET A 175 -4.48 -15.90 9.78
N LYS A 176 -5.49 -16.58 10.32
CA LYS A 176 -5.88 -17.95 9.91
C LYS A 176 -7.16 -18.02 9.07
N ALA A 177 -8.19 -17.26 9.44
CA ALA A 177 -9.46 -17.23 8.70
C ALA A 177 -9.42 -16.20 7.56
N GLY A 178 -8.68 -15.11 7.75
CA GLY A 178 -8.59 -14.03 6.77
C GLY A 178 -9.85 -13.19 6.68
N LEU A 179 -9.82 -12.20 5.79
CA LEU A 179 -10.93 -11.30 5.51
C LEU A 179 -11.18 -11.21 4.01
N PRO A 180 -12.45 -11.09 3.58
CA PRO A 180 -12.76 -10.90 2.18
C PRO A 180 -12.30 -9.54 1.68
N LEU A 181 -11.70 -9.52 0.51
CA LEU A 181 -11.45 -8.29 -0.23
C LEU A 181 -12.79 -7.70 -0.70
N PRO A 182 -12.98 -6.37 -0.60
CA PRO A 182 -14.17 -5.74 -1.12
C PRO A 182 -14.29 -5.98 -2.62
N LEU A 183 -15.53 -6.08 -3.08
CA LEU A 183 -15.84 -6.07 -4.50
C LEU A 183 -15.94 -4.62 -4.95
N THR A 184 -15.12 -4.28 -5.93
CA THR A 184 -15.07 -2.94 -6.52
C THR A 184 -15.31 -3.06 -8.01
N THR A 185 -15.97 -2.06 -8.58
CA THR A 185 -16.15 -1.92 -10.03
C THR A 185 -15.01 -1.11 -10.64
N GLY A 186 -14.50 -1.57 -11.78
CA GLY A 186 -13.42 -0.90 -12.52
C GLY A 186 -12.05 -1.47 -12.21
N ASP A 187 -11.12 -1.27 -13.15
CA ASP A 187 -9.74 -1.75 -13.02
C ASP A 187 -8.95 -0.88 -12.05
N TYR A 188 -7.84 -1.45 -11.55
CA TYR A 188 -6.84 -0.75 -10.74
C TYR A 188 -7.40 -0.07 -9.49
N GLN A 189 -8.35 -0.71 -8.80
CA GLN A 189 -8.95 -0.14 -7.58
C GLN A 189 -8.06 -0.39 -6.37
N SER A 190 -7.88 0.63 -5.55
CA SER A 190 -7.07 0.53 -4.34
C SER A 190 -7.81 -0.20 -3.21
N ILE A 191 -7.04 -0.85 -2.35
CA ILE A 191 -7.51 -1.59 -1.18
C ILE A 191 -6.75 -1.06 0.03
N LYS A 192 -7.47 -0.74 1.10
CA LYS A 192 -6.88 -0.37 2.38
C LYS A 192 -7.73 -0.90 3.54
N PHE A 193 -7.06 -1.51 4.52
CA PHE A 193 -7.63 -1.84 5.81
C PHE A 193 -6.70 -1.31 6.90
N THR A 194 -7.28 -0.76 7.97
CA THR A 194 -6.53 -0.31 9.15
C THR A 194 -7.09 -1.02 10.36
N PHE A 195 -6.23 -1.68 11.12
CA PHE A 195 -6.60 -2.34 12.36
C PHE A 195 -5.79 -1.80 13.53
N ARG A 196 -6.45 -1.61 14.68
CA ARG A 196 -5.81 -1.21 15.93
C ARG A 196 -6.18 -2.16 17.05
N ALA A 197 -5.21 -2.49 17.89
CA ALA A 197 -5.43 -3.31 19.06
C ALA A 197 -6.34 -2.56 20.04
N VAL A 198 -7.32 -3.28 20.57
CA VAL A 198 -8.22 -2.77 21.61
C VAL A 198 -7.89 -3.48 22.92
N GLU A 199 -7.77 -2.71 24.00
CA GLU A 199 -7.67 -3.27 25.35
C GLU A 199 -9.02 -3.91 25.74
N LYS A 200 -8.96 -4.95 26.58
CA LYS A 200 -10.14 -5.67 27.05
C LYS A 200 -11.01 -4.81 27.95
#